data_AF-A0A7W0TM39-F1
#
_entry.id   AF-A0A7W0TM39-F1
#
_cell.length_a   1.000
_cell.length_b   1.000
_cell.length_c   1.000
_cell.angle_alpha   90.00
_cell.angle_beta   90.00
_cell.angle_gamma   90.00
#
_symmetry.space_group_name_H-M   'P 1'
#
loop_
_entity.id
_entity.type
_entity.pdbx_description
1 polymer ?
#
loop_
_entity_poly.entity_id
_entity_poly.type
_entity_poly.pdbx_seq_one_letter_code
_entity_poly.pdbx_strand_id
1 'polypeptide(L)'
;MATKTGLVELSDIHTAVSALEDDAERGTISAAEASKRINDSRRAVTPRELWKASGGRAGARKRSDWGDIRKTVFGAGFLMVLAAVGVWIVTIYTGKAVGSEEDYIREPSISVPADQGPEEPRG
;
A
#
# COMPACT_ATOMS: atom_id res chain seq x y z
N MET A 1 11.45 17.67 2.35
CA MET A 1 11.84 17.39 0.95
C MET A 1 13.32 17.69 0.83
N ALA A 2 14.18 16.68 0.72
CA ALA A 2 15.61 16.90 0.50
C ALA A 2 15.86 16.80 -1.01
N THR A 3 16.19 17.93 -1.64
CA THR A 3 16.78 17.97 -2.97
C THR A 3 18.08 17.15 -2.92
N LYS A 4 18.12 15.98 -3.57
CA LYS A 4 19.31 15.14 -3.63
C LYS A 4 20.36 15.87 -4.48
N THR A 5 21.25 16.59 -3.82
CA THR A 5 22.28 17.45 -4.40
C THR A 5 23.34 16.59 -5.09
N GLY A 6 23.26 16.46 -6.42
CA GLY A 6 24.36 16.31 -7.40
C GLY A 6 25.48 15.26 -7.26
N LEU A 7 25.71 14.65 -6.10
CA LEU A 7 26.89 13.85 -5.76
C LEU A 7 26.50 12.41 -5.45
N VAL A 8 27.40 11.50 -5.80
CA VAL A 8 27.29 10.08 -5.47
C VAL A 8 27.50 9.88 -3.97
N GLU A 9 26.62 9.12 -3.32
CA GLU A 9 26.88 8.71 -1.94
C GLU A 9 27.79 7.48 -1.88
N LEU A 10 28.56 7.37 -0.80
CA LEU A 10 29.47 6.24 -0.58
C LEU A 10 28.73 4.88 -0.59
N SER A 11 27.46 4.88 -0.16
CA SER A 11 26.56 3.72 -0.20
C SER A 11 26.25 3.25 -1.62
N ASP A 12 26.11 4.18 -2.57
CA ASP A 12 25.87 3.89 -3.99
C ASP A 12 27.13 3.27 -4.62
N ILE A 13 28.32 3.75 -4.25
CA ILE A 13 29.61 3.18 -4.68
C ILE A 13 29.77 1.75 -4.16
N HIS A 14 29.52 1.52 -2.86
CA HIS A 14 29.65 0.18 -2.28
C HIS A 14 28.70 -0.82 -2.93
N THR A 15 27.46 -0.39 -3.21
CA THR A 15 26.48 -1.23 -3.91
C THR A 15 26.93 -1.55 -5.34
N ALA A 16 27.54 -0.58 -6.04
CA ALA A 16 28.10 -0.79 -7.36
C ALA A 16 29.22 -1.84 -7.36
N VAL A 17 30.13 -1.72 -6.39
CA VAL A 17 31.28 -2.60 -6.25
C VAL A 17 30.85 -4.01 -5.92
N SER A 18 29.96 -4.22 -4.93
CA SER A 18 29.47 -5.55 -4.58
C SER A 18 28.73 -6.23 -5.75
N ALA A 19 28.00 -5.48 -6.57
CA ALA A 19 27.36 -6.05 -7.76
C ALA A 19 28.38 -6.51 -8.82
N LEU A 20 29.48 -5.77 -9.00
CA LEU A 20 30.55 -6.14 -9.93
C LEU A 20 31.36 -7.33 -9.40
N GLU A 21 31.53 -7.45 -8.08
CA GLU A 21 32.15 -8.62 -7.44
C GLU A 21 31.29 -9.87 -7.62
N ASP A 22 29.99 -9.79 -7.35
CA ASP A 22 29.00 -10.85 -7.61
C ASP A 22 29.05 -11.33 -9.08
N ASP A 23 29.15 -10.40 -10.02
CA ASP A 23 29.19 -10.69 -11.45
C ASP A 23 30.49 -11.40 -11.87
N ALA A 24 31.59 -11.06 -11.22
CA ALA A 24 32.88 -11.72 -11.40
C ALA A 24 32.87 -13.14 -10.82
N GLU A 25 32.28 -13.32 -9.64
CA GLU A 25 32.09 -14.64 -9.00
C GLU A 25 31.19 -15.55 -9.85
N ARG A 26 30.14 -15.00 -10.45
CA ARG A 26 29.25 -15.73 -11.39
C ARG A 26 29.89 -15.99 -12.75
N GLY A 27 31.11 -15.50 -13.00
CA GLY A 27 31.82 -15.65 -14.28
C GLY A 27 31.16 -14.90 -15.44
N THR A 28 30.28 -13.94 -15.15
CA THR A 28 29.60 -13.14 -16.20
C THR A 28 30.50 -12.05 -16.77
N ILE A 29 31.52 -11.64 -16.02
CA ILE A 29 32.58 -10.72 -16.44
C ILE A 29 33.94 -11.27 -16.00
N SER A 30 34.99 -10.96 -16.76
CA SER A 30 36.35 -11.35 -16.38
C SER A 30 36.81 -10.59 -15.12
N ALA A 31 37.62 -11.23 -14.28
CA ALA A 31 38.19 -10.60 -13.08
C ALA A 31 38.98 -9.31 -13.40
N ALA A 32 39.67 -9.27 -14.55
CA ALA A 32 40.39 -8.08 -15.00
C ALA A 32 39.42 -6.93 -15.37
N GLU A 33 38.29 -7.28 -15.97
CA GLU A 33 37.25 -6.31 -16.34
C GLU A 33 36.48 -5.82 -15.11
N ALA A 34 36.18 -6.71 -14.17
CA ALA A 34 35.58 -6.37 -12.88
C ALA A 34 36.45 -5.39 -12.10
N SER A 35 37.75 -5.68 -11.97
CA SER A 35 38.71 -4.80 -11.27
C SER A 35 38.77 -3.40 -11.88
N LYS A 36 38.78 -3.31 -13.23
CA LYS A 36 38.75 -2.02 -13.93
C LYS A 36 37.47 -1.23 -13.62
N ARG A 37 36.30 -1.88 -13.74
CA ARG A 37 34.99 -1.25 -13.49
C ARG A 37 34.77 -0.86 -12.03
N ILE A 38 35.34 -1.62 -11.09
CA ILE A 38 35.33 -1.30 -9.66
C ILE A 38 36.15 -0.03 -9.39
N ASN A 39 37.34 0.09 -9.99
CA ASN A 39 38.16 1.29 -9.87
C ASN A 39 37.46 2.52 -10.47
N ASP A 40 36.86 2.36 -11.65
CA ASP A 40 36.08 3.41 -12.31
C ASP A 40 34.87 3.84 -11.46
N SER A 41 34.21 2.88 -10.79
CA SER A 41 33.07 3.15 -9.89
C SER A 41 33.48 3.89 -8.61
N ARG A 42 34.66 3.60 -8.06
CA ARG A 42 35.23 4.30 -6.90
C ARG A 42 35.66 5.74 -7.21
N ARG A 43 35.98 6.03 -8.48
CA ARG A 43 36.35 7.36 -8.97
C ARG A 43 35.16 8.20 -9.45
N ALA A 44 33.98 7.59 -9.59
CA ALA A 44 32.80 8.29 -10.04
C ALA A 44 32.34 9.33 -9.01
N VAL A 45 32.31 10.59 -9.43
CA VAL A 45 31.85 11.71 -8.58
C VAL A 45 30.36 11.98 -8.83
N THR A 46 29.91 11.70 -10.05
CA THR A 46 28.52 11.92 -10.47
C THR A 46 27.74 10.61 -10.63
N PRO A 47 26.42 10.61 -10.38
CA PRO A 47 25.58 9.43 -10.57
C PRO A 47 25.63 8.86 -11.98
N ARG A 48 25.87 9.71 -12.99
CA ARG A 48 26.01 9.32 -14.39
C ARG A 48 27.28 8.53 -14.66
N GLU A 49 28.40 8.93 -14.06
CA GLU A 49 29.66 8.21 -14.14
C GLU A 49 29.56 6.86 -13.44
N LEU A 50 28.93 6.83 -12.26
CA LEU A 50 28.71 5.59 -11.52
C LEU A 50 27.84 4.61 -12.33
N TRP A 51 26.80 5.11 -12.99
CA TRP A 51 25.95 4.30 -13.87
C TRP A 51 26.75 3.73 -15.05
N LYS A 52 27.63 4.51 -15.68
CA LYS A 52 28.47 4.01 -16.78
C LYS A 52 29.50 2.98 -16.28
N ALA A 53 30.18 3.25 -15.19
CA ALA A 53 31.22 2.39 -14.63
C ALA A 53 30.66 1.03 -14.18
N SER A 54 29.46 1.04 -13.60
CA SER A 54 28.74 -0.17 -13.19
C SER A 54 28.03 -0.91 -14.32
N GLY A 55 28.17 -0.48 -15.59
CA GLY A 55 27.49 -1.12 -16.72
C GLY A 55 25.97 -1.00 -16.67
N GLY A 56 25.46 0.09 -16.11
CA GLY A 56 24.04 0.38 -15.99
C GLY A 56 23.35 -0.22 -14.76
N ARG A 57 24.10 -0.91 -13.89
CA ARG A 57 23.56 -1.64 -12.73
C ARG A 57 23.50 -0.80 -11.44
N ALA A 58 24.43 0.12 -11.23
CA ALA A 58 24.54 0.90 -9.98
C ALA A 58 24.01 2.34 -10.04
N GLY A 59 23.23 2.66 -11.07
CA GLY A 59 22.39 3.87 -11.10
C GLY A 59 20.94 3.49 -11.31
N ALA A 60 20.50 2.39 -10.70
CA ALA A 60 19.16 1.91 -10.86
C ALA A 60 18.18 2.95 -10.32
N ARG A 61 17.51 3.67 -11.23
CA ARG A 61 16.17 4.25 -11.00
C ARG A 61 15.29 3.30 -10.15
N LYS A 62 15.49 1.99 -10.33
CA LYS A 62 14.84 0.88 -9.62
C LYS A 62 15.15 0.75 -8.12
N ARG A 63 16.23 1.32 -7.55
CA ARG A 63 16.52 1.26 -6.10
C ARG A 63 16.07 2.50 -5.32
N SER A 64 15.99 3.68 -5.95
CA SER A 64 15.28 4.83 -5.37
C SER A 64 13.82 4.48 -5.10
N ASP A 65 13.23 3.67 -5.99
CA ASP A 65 11.85 3.23 -5.88
C ASP A 65 11.56 2.37 -4.66
N TRP A 66 12.50 1.64 -4.05
CA TRP A 66 12.08 0.75 -2.95
C TRP A 66 11.72 1.51 -1.67
N GLY A 67 12.42 2.61 -1.40
CA GLY A 67 12.07 3.52 -0.31
C GLY A 67 10.74 4.23 -0.58
N ASP A 68 10.56 4.75 -1.80
CA ASP A 68 9.34 5.45 -2.20
C ASP A 68 8.13 4.52 -2.37
N ILE A 69 8.32 3.29 -2.88
CA ILE A 69 7.31 2.23 -2.94
C ILE A 69 6.90 1.85 -1.53
N ARG A 70 7.84 1.61 -0.61
CA ARG A 70 7.47 1.33 0.79
C ARG A 70 6.67 2.48 1.37
N LYS A 71 7.09 3.72 1.16
CA LYS A 71 6.39 4.91 1.67
C LYS A 71 4.99 5.07 1.06
N THR A 72 4.85 4.78 -0.22
CA THR A 72 3.57 4.80 -0.95
C THR A 72 2.66 3.67 -0.50
N VAL A 73 3.18 2.46 -0.31
CA VAL A 73 2.44 1.30 0.19
C VAL A 73 2.01 1.51 1.64
N PHE A 74 2.87 2.06 2.50
CA PHE A 74 2.51 2.44 3.87
C PHE A 74 1.46 3.55 3.89
N GLY A 75 1.60 4.58 3.04
CA GLY A 75 0.62 5.67 2.94
C GLY A 75 -0.74 5.19 2.43
N ALA A 76 -0.75 4.39 1.36
CA ALA A 76 -1.96 3.81 0.80
C ALA A 76 -2.63 2.83 1.79
N GLY A 77 -1.84 1.97 2.43
CA GLY A 77 -2.32 1.07 3.47
C GLY A 77 -2.91 1.81 4.67
N PHE A 78 -2.25 2.88 5.12
CA PHE A 78 -2.74 3.73 6.20
C PHE A 78 -4.09 4.39 5.84
N LEU A 79 -4.23 4.92 4.62
CA LEU A 79 -5.50 5.47 4.15
C LEU A 79 -6.62 4.41 4.08
N MET A 80 -6.29 3.20 3.65
CA MET A 80 -7.24 2.07 3.60
C MET A 80 -7.73 1.70 5.01
N VAL A 81 -6.82 1.65 5.99
CA VAL A 81 -7.15 1.42 7.40
C VAL A 81 -8.05 2.54 7.94
N LEU A 82 -7.72 3.81 7.68
CA LEU A 82 -8.56 4.94 8.11
C LEU A 82 -9.96 4.88 7.50
N ALA A 83 -10.08 4.54 6.21
CA ALA A 83 -11.37 4.37 5.55
C ALA A 83 -12.19 3.24 6.17
N ALA A 84 -11.56 2.09 6.44
CA ALA A 84 -12.22 0.95 7.09
C ALA A 84 -12.69 1.30 8.52
N VAL A 85 -11.85 2.00 9.30
CA VAL A 85 -12.22 2.49 10.63
C VAL A 85 -13.36 3.50 10.54
N GLY A 86 -13.34 4.42 9.57
CA GLY A 86 -14.41 5.38 9.34
C GLY A 86 -15.75 4.70 9.04
N VAL A 87 -15.77 3.72 8.14
CA VAL A 87 -16.96 2.91 7.85
C VAL A 87 -17.43 2.15 9.09
N TRP A 88 -16.52 1.50 9.82
CA TRP A 88 -16.84 0.76 11.04
C TRP A 88 -17.46 1.65 12.13
N ILE A 89 -16.89 2.85 12.34
CA ILE A 89 -17.42 3.87 13.23
C ILE A 89 -18.84 4.26 12.79
N VAL A 90 -19.03 4.64 11.52
CA VAL A 90 -20.36 5.00 10.99
C VAL A 90 -21.36 3.88 11.21
N THR A 91 -21.01 2.62 10.94
CA THR A 91 -21.87 1.45 11.17
C THR A 91 -22.26 1.29 12.63
N ILE A 92 -21.35 1.50 13.59
CA ILE A 92 -21.69 1.45 15.02
C ILE A 92 -22.66 2.58 15.39
N TYR A 93 -22.42 3.80 14.89
CA TYR A 93 -23.26 4.96 15.23
C TYR A 93 -24.64 4.91 14.56
N THR A 94 -24.73 4.43 13.31
CA THR A 94 -26.03 4.17 12.66
C THR A 94 -26.74 2.94 13.24
N GLY A 95 -26.00 1.88 13.59
CA GLY A 95 -26.56 0.73 14.30
C GLY A 95 -27.12 1.11 15.67
N LYS A 96 -26.48 2.05 16.39
CA LYS A 96 -27.03 2.63 17.61
C LYS A 96 -28.20 3.60 17.37
N ALA A 97 -28.29 4.23 16.19
CA ALA A 97 -29.42 5.07 15.83
C ALA A 97 -30.67 4.27 15.39
N VAL A 98 -30.50 3.06 14.88
CA VAL A 98 -31.60 2.15 14.47
C VAL A 98 -32.02 1.20 15.62
N GLY A 99 -31.19 1.05 16.65
CA GLY A 99 -31.42 0.15 17.78
C GLY A 99 -32.04 0.77 19.03
N SER A 100 -32.76 1.90 18.89
CA SER A 100 -33.54 2.51 19.97
C SER A 100 -35.03 2.24 19.68
N GLU A 101 -35.59 1.20 20.33
CA GLU A 101 -36.96 1.14 20.90
C GLU A 101 -37.91 2.30 20.47
N GLU A 102 -39.10 2.14 19.89
CA GLU A 102 -40.15 1.12 19.94
C GLU A 102 -41.08 1.39 18.74
N ASP A 103 -41.29 0.46 17.80
CA ASP A 103 -42.45 0.60 16.85
C ASP A 103 -42.82 -0.69 16.10
N TYR A 104 -42.23 -1.84 16.46
CA TYR A 104 -42.38 -3.06 15.65
C TYR A 104 -43.44 -4.06 16.14
N ILE A 105 -44.19 -3.75 17.20
CA ILE A 105 -45.32 -4.60 17.64
C ILE A 105 -46.56 -3.73 17.88
N ARG A 106 -47.09 -3.14 16.81
CA ARG A 106 -48.53 -2.87 16.73
C ARG A 106 -49.12 -3.90 15.80
N GLU A 107 -49.67 -4.96 16.38
CA GLU A 107 -50.57 -5.87 15.65
C GLU A 107 -51.59 -5.01 14.89
N PRO A 108 -51.89 -5.32 13.61
CA PRO A 108 -53.02 -4.70 12.96
C PRO A 108 -54.27 -5.17 13.72
N SER A 109 -54.80 -4.32 14.61
CA SER A 109 -56.11 -4.53 15.20
C SER A 109 -57.14 -4.48 14.08
N ILE A 110 -57.43 -5.64 13.50
CA ILE A 110 -58.58 -5.84 12.61
C ILE A 110 -59.80 -5.54 13.47
N SER A 111 -60.35 -4.34 13.32
CA SER A 111 -61.68 -4.02 13.83
C SER A 111 -62.68 -4.83 13.00
N VAL A 112 -63.00 -6.04 13.47
CA VAL A 112 -64.14 -6.80 12.98
C VAL A 112 -65.38 -5.95 13.27
N PRO A 113 -66.17 -5.54 12.26
CA PRO A 113 -67.43 -4.86 12.52
C PRO A 113 -68.35 -5.83 13.26
N ALA A 114 -68.62 -5.54 14.52
CA ALA A 114 -69.64 -6.20 15.31
C ALA A 114 -71.02 -5.74 14.80
N ASP A 115 -71.47 -6.29 13.67
CA ASP A 115 -72.87 -6.22 13.27
C ASP A 115 -73.25 -7.45 12.43
N GLN A 116 -73.29 -8.60 13.09
CA GLN A 116 -74.18 -9.68 12.68
C GLN A 116 -74.95 -10.10 13.93
N GLY A 117 -76.12 -9.50 14.09
CA GLY A 117 -77.11 -9.91 15.09
C GLY A 117 -77.52 -11.37 14.88
N PRO A 118 -77.91 -12.09 15.94
CA PRO A 118 -78.21 -13.51 15.85
C PRO A 118 -79.48 -13.74 15.03
N GLU A 119 -79.38 -14.54 13.96
CA GLU A 119 -80.56 -15.12 13.32
C GLU A 119 -81.26 -16.07 14.30
N GLU A 120 -82.46 -15.68 14.71
CA GLU A 120 -83.40 -16.49 15.48
C GLU A 120 -84.04 -17.53 14.54
N PRO A 121 -83.82 -18.85 14.73
CA PRO A 121 -84.59 -19.85 14.00
C PRO A 121 -85.99 -19.91 14.61
N ARG A 122 -86.98 -19.33 13.93
CA ARG A 122 -88.39 -19.60 14.21
C ARG A 122 -88.74 -20.96 13.62
N GLY A 123 -89.29 -21.83 14.46
CA GLY A 123 -89.87 -23.11 14.08
C GLY A 123 -91.13 -22.97 13.23
#